data_AF-A0A848LHI5-F1
#
_entry.id   AF-A0A848LHI5-F1
#
_cell.length_a   1.000
_cell.length_b   1.000
_cell.length_c   1.000
_cell.angle_alpha   90.00
_cell.angle_beta   90.00
_cell.angle_gamma   90.00
#
_symmetry.space_group_name_H-M   'P 1'
#
loop_
_entity.id
_entity.type
_entity.pdbx_description
1 polymer ?
#
loop_
_entity_poly.entity_id
_entity_poly.type
_entity_poly.pdbx_seq_one_letter_code
_entity_poly.pdbx_strand_id
1 'polypeptide(L)'
;MRLRHSLFIAGSLLLGSITGCGEGVDVESPLPESPAVEAPAGEDIGTAESAAVSSTGVTAHFRQWLTDNGYSSYDFVRADLSGGSYGGRASSTDTVVNQPVIFIHGNSDKAVGTGTLGQTGWNASIEYFHSKGYKTSELYATTWGPANAAMSAYQYHSKTNVMKVRKFIEAVLLYTGASQVDIVTHSMGVTLTRKAILGGWANDSANGGDYYVGAPIKGSVDTFVGIAGANLGLTSCYQTGPGTPTCGSTNGLYPGYLYLGVVVGRSAYLNDLRASSGYEGTYRYTIYSTADEVIGYGGIVYGEYTSRIPGQTGEKVYSGYPYGHFNSKDLTAAVQYSMVRSHVIP
;
A
#
# COMPACT_ATOMS: atom_id res chain seq x y z
N MET A 1 -13.94 8.76 -49.09
CA MET A 1 -13.08 9.33 -50.15
C MET A 1 -12.07 10.27 -49.48
N ARG A 2 -10.78 9.93 -49.62
CA ARG A 2 -9.56 10.67 -49.23
C ARG A 2 -9.27 10.89 -47.73
N LEU A 3 -8.35 10.05 -47.26
CA LEU A 3 -7.49 10.21 -46.09
C LEU A 3 -6.66 11.51 -46.16
N ARG A 4 -6.34 12.07 -44.98
CA ARG A 4 -5.10 12.84 -44.78
C ARG A 4 -4.36 12.24 -43.59
N HIS A 5 -3.23 11.62 -43.91
CA HIS A 5 -2.16 11.23 -43.00
C HIS A 5 -1.43 12.48 -42.48
N SER A 6 -0.95 12.44 -41.24
CA SER A 6 0.15 13.28 -40.79
C SER A 6 1.15 12.37 -40.08
N LEU A 7 2.22 12.04 -40.80
CA LEU A 7 3.43 11.38 -40.31
C LEU A 7 4.13 12.31 -39.31
N PHE A 8 4.44 11.81 -38.13
CA PHE A 8 5.52 12.37 -37.30
C PHE A 8 6.79 11.55 -37.51
N ILE A 9 7.85 12.28 -37.84
CA ILE A 9 9.16 11.80 -38.26
C ILE A 9 9.96 11.31 -37.05
N ALA A 10 10.50 10.09 -37.17
CA ALA A 10 11.53 9.56 -36.30
C ALA A 10 12.86 10.30 -36.57
N GLY A 11 13.48 10.84 -35.53
CA GLY A 11 14.83 11.39 -35.56
C GLY A 11 15.75 10.55 -34.68
N SER A 12 16.57 9.73 -35.32
CA SER A 12 17.68 9.00 -34.70
C SER A 12 18.81 9.98 -34.37
N LEU A 13 19.28 10.01 -33.11
CA LEU A 13 20.57 10.59 -32.75
C LEU A 13 21.49 9.48 -32.24
N LEU A 14 22.58 9.28 -32.97
CA LEU A 14 23.74 8.45 -32.66
C LEU A 14 24.97 9.36 -32.79
N LEU A 15 26.03 9.02 -32.05
CA LEU A 15 27.39 9.60 -31.99
C LEU A 15 27.56 10.61 -30.84
N GLY A 16 28.58 10.52 -29.98
CA GLY A 16 29.73 9.63 -30.00
C GLY A 16 30.51 9.68 -28.68
N SER A 17 31.22 8.59 -28.41
CA SER A 17 32.20 8.42 -27.34
C SER A 17 33.53 9.04 -27.74
N ILE A 18 34.09 9.89 -26.87
CA ILE A 18 35.47 10.35 -26.95
C ILE A 18 36.32 9.62 -25.91
N THR A 19 37.29 8.87 -26.40
CA THR A 19 38.46 8.37 -25.68
C THR A 19 39.58 9.39 -25.82
N GLY A 20 40.30 9.68 -24.73
CA GLY A 20 41.48 10.55 -24.75
C GLY A 20 42.49 10.09 -23.71
N CYS A 21 43.56 9.46 -24.17
CA CYS A 21 44.76 9.10 -23.42
C CYS A 21 45.68 10.31 -23.26
N GLY A 22 46.41 10.39 -22.14
CA GLY A 22 47.57 11.28 -21.96
C GLY A 22 48.53 10.68 -20.94
N GLU A 23 49.77 10.43 -21.37
CA GLU A 23 50.89 9.83 -20.63
C GLU A 23 51.76 10.86 -19.88
N GLY A 24 52.51 10.38 -18.89
CA GLY A 24 53.74 10.98 -18.32
C GLY A 24 53.52 11.75 -17.01
N VAL A 25 54.30 11.62 -15.94
CA VAL A 25 55.70 11.21 -15.78
C VAL A 25 55.93 10.80 -14.30
N ASP A 26 56.71 9.73 -14.08
CA ASP A 26 57.24 9.31 -12.77
C ASP A 26 58.38 10.21 -12.29
N VAL A 27 58.38 10.61 -11.02
CA VAL A 27 59.59 10.96 -10.27
C VAL A 27 59.46 10.44 -8.84
N GLU A 28 60.35 9.50 -8.50
CA GLU A 28 60.53 8.86 -7.20
C GLU A 28 61.73 9.51 -6.48
N SER A 29 61.60 9.88 -5.19
CA SER A 29 62.67 9.82 -4.15
C SER A 29 62.19 10.36 -2.77
N PRO A 30 62.83 9.96 -1.64
CA PRO A 30 62.09 9.55 -0.44
C PRO A 30 62.47 10.25 0.90
N LEU A 31 61.70 9.88 1.97
CA LEU A 31 61.96 9.94 3.44
C LEU A 31 61.66 11.25 4.20
N PRO A 32 61.38 11.25 5.54
CA PRO A 32 61.51 10.17 6.53
C PRO A 32 60.30 9.93 7.50
N GLU A 33 60.36 8.81 8.23
CA GLU A 33 59.48 8.43 9.35
C GLU A 33 59.76 9.20 10.66
N SER A 34 58.70 9.44 11.45
CA SER A 34 58.61 9.28 12.93
C SER A 34 57.42 10.08 13.51
N PRO A 35 56.93 9.81 14.74
CA PRO A 35 56.76 8.54 15.45
C PRO A 35 55.27 8.30 15.85
N ALA A 36 54.97 7.08 16.29
CA ALA A 36 53.69 6.71 16.87
C ALA A 36 53.43 7.44 18.20
N VAL A 37 52.23 8.01 18.35
CA VAL A 37 51.72 8.54 19.61
C VAL A 37 50.55 7.63 20.05
N GLU A 38 50.79 6.84 21.09
CA GLU A 38 49.72 6.17 21.83
C GLU A 38 48.82 7.22 22.49
N ALA A 39 47.52 7.17 22.20
CA ALA A 39 46.50 7.91 22.91
C ALA A 39 45.90 7.03 24.02
N PRO A 40 45.56 7.62 25.19
CA PRO A 40 45.24 6.87 26.40
C PRO A 40 43.87 6.19 26.31
N ALA A 41 43.76 5.03 26.97
CA ALA A 41 42.49 4.36 27.24
C ALA A 41 41.58 5.27 28.07
N GLY A 42 40.42 5.62 27.51
CA GLY A 42 39.43 6.49 28.13
C GLY A 42 38.02 6.04 27.77
N GLU A 43 37.40 5.36 28.74
CA GLU A 43 35.97 5.22 29.05
C GLU A 43 34.96 5.03 27.90
N ASP A 44 34.40 3.83 27.92
CA ASP A 44 33.26 3.34 27.14
C ASP A 44 31.97 4.10 27.53
N ILE A 45 31.81 5.32 27.01
CA ILE A 45 30.54 6.03 27.08
C ILE A 45 29.68 5.49 25.95
N GLY A 46 28.90 4.47 26.28
CA GLY A 46 27.95 3.83 25.39
C GLY A 46 27.10 4.86 24.65
N THR A 47 27.47 5.10 23.39
CA THR A 47 26.55 5.68 22.42
C THR A 47 25.47 4.62 22.23
N ALA A 48 24.32 4.83 22.88
CA ALA A 48 23.06 4.27 22.40
C ALA A 48 22.82 4.89 21.02
N GLU A 49 23.48 4.31 20.02
CA GLU A 49 23.25 4.58 18.63
C GLU A 49 21.80 4.22 18.40
N SER A 50 20.97 5.25 18.22
CA SER A 50 19.62 5.09 17.69
C SER A 50 19.80 4.41 16.34
N ALA A 51 19.64 3.07 16.34
CA ALA A 51 19.70 2.29 15.13
C ALA A 51 18.76 2.93 14.12
N ALA A 52 19.33 3.35 12.99
CA ALA A 52 18.65 4.10 11.96
C ALA A 52 17.25 3.53 11.71
N VAL A 53 16.25 4.39 11.81
CA VAL A 53 14.90 4.13 11.31
C VAL A 53 15.07 3.61 9.88
N SER A 54 14.81 2.32 9.68
CA SER A 54 14.85 1.68 8.37
C SER A 54 14.06 2.55 7.38
N SER A 55 14.75 3.16 6.41
CA SER A 55 14.10 3.91 5.34
C SER A 55 13.40 2.98 4.33
N THR A 56 13.69 1.67 4.40
CA THR A 56 13.11 0.64 3.54
C THR A 56 13.15 -0.74 4.23
N GLY A 57 11.99 -1.40 4.36
CA GLY A 57 11.88 -2.76 4.89
C GLY A 57 11.51 -2.80 6.38
N VAL A 58 10.99 -3.95 6.81
CA VAL A 58 10.75 -4.23 8.23
C VAL A 58 12.05 -4.34 9.04
N THR A 59 12.01 -3.94 10.31
CA THR A 59 13.18 -4.04 11.21
C THR A 59 13.61 -5.49 11.44
N ALA A 60 14.87 -5.69 11.82
CA ALA A 60 15.39 -7.01 12.18
C ALA A 60 14.57 -7.65 13.32
N HIS A 61 14.16 -6.84 14.30
CA HIS A 61 13.31 -7.30 15.40
C HIS A 61 11.96 -7.82 14.90
N PHE A 62 11.27 -7.09 14.02
CA PHE A 62 9.98 -7.55 13.53
C PHE A 62 10.12 -8.78 12.62
N ARG A 63 11.17 -8.81 11.76
CA ARG A 63 11.49 -9.99 10.94
C ARG A 63 11.72 -11.24 11.78
N GLN A 64 12.50 -11.13 12.84
CA GLN A 64 12.75 -12.25 13.74
C GLN A 64 11.46 -12.70 14.43
N TRP A 65 10.69 -11.75 14.98
CA TRP A 65 9.41 -12.05 15.60
C TRP A 65 8.44 -12.75 14.66
N LEU A 66 8.34 -12.32 13.40
CA LEU A 66 7.50 -12.97 12.38
C LEU A 66 7.90 -14.43 12.16
N THR A 67 9.21 -14.71 12.14
CA THR A 67 9.74 -16.07 11.98
C THR A 67 9.39 -16.92 13.20
N ASP A 68 9.64 -16.40 14.40
CA ASP A 68 9.42 -17.10 15.66
C ASP A 68 7.92 -17.38 15.94
N ASN A 69 7.03 -16.57 15.34
CA ASN A 69 5.58 -16.69 15.52
C ASN A 69 4.86 -17.30 14.30
N GLY A 70 5.58 -17.99 13.41
CA GLY A 70 4.98 -18.81 12.35
C GLY A 70 4.41 -18.04 11.16
N TYR A 71 4.85 -16.79 10.94
CA TYR A 71 4.39 -15.96 9.82
C TYR A 71 5.29 -16.06 8.57
N SER A 72 6.34 -16.87 8.58
CA SER A 72 7.31 -16.98 7.47
C SER A 72 6.65 -17.30 6.12
N SER A 73 5.59 -18.12 6.10
CA SER A 73 4.88 -18.51 4.87
C SER A 73 4.15 -17.36 4.18
N TYR A 74 3.91 -16.24 4.87
CA TYR A 74 3.27 -15.06 4.29
C TYR A 74 4.26 -14.09 3.65
N ASP A 75 5.57 -14.24 3.91
CA ASP A 75 6.62 -13.38 3.35
C ASP A 75 6.24 -11.89 3.39
N PHE A 76 6.05 -11.36 4.60
CA PHE A 76 5.75 -9.93 4.79
C PHE A 76 6.97 -9.04 4.59
N VAL A 77 8.17 -9.61 4.69
CA VAL A 77 9.43 -8.88 4.50
C VAL A 77 9.56 -8.43 3.05
N ARG A 78 9.13 -9.27 2.10
CA ARG A 78 9.21 -8.98 0.65
C ARG A 78 10.61 -8.58 0.23
N ALA A 79 11.58 -9.40 0.64
CA ALA A 79 13.00 -9.18 0.33
C ALA A 79 13.29 -9.28 -1.19
N ASP A 80 12.37 -9.85 -1.95
CA ASP A 80 12.37 -9.87 -3.42
C ASP A 80 12.13 -8.49 -4.05
N LEU A 81 11.59 -7.52 -3.30
CA LEU A 81 11.28 -6.18 -3.77
C LEU A 81 12.08 -5.10 -3.05
N SER A 82 12.62 -4.15 -3.82
CA SER A 82 13.06 -2.87 -3.26
C SER A 82 11.85 -2.06 -2.79
N GLY A 83 11.83 -1.71 -1.50
CA GLY A 83 10.69 -1.07 -0.85
C GLY A 83 9.51 -2.02 -0.55
N GLY A 84 9.78 -3.33 -0.43
CA GLY A 84 8.76 -4.36 -0.27
C GLY A 84 7.94 -4.28 1.02
N SER A 85 8.47 -3.67 2.08
CA SER A 85 7.82 -3.57 3.39
C SER A 85 8.31 -2.38 4.21
N TYR A 86 7.69 -2.13 5.36
CA TYR A 86 8.07 -1.09 6.30
C TYR A 86 7.58 -1.43 7.72
N GLY A 87 8.34 -1.03 8.74
CA GLY A 87 7.87 -0.99 10.12
C GLY A 87 8.54 -1.98 11.06
N GLY A 88 8.26 -1.80 12.34
CA GLY A 88 8.78 -2.65 13.41
C GLY A 88 9.56 -1.87 14.45
N ARG A 89 9.76 -2.51 15.60
CA ARG A 89 10.55 -1.94 16.70
C ARG A 89 12.03 -1.93 16.34
N ALA A 90 12.76 -0.91 16.76
CA ALA A 90 14.22 -0.92 16.66
C ALA A 90 14.83 -1.98 17.59
N SER A 91 14.27 -2.14 18.78
CA SER A 91 14.69 -3.09 19.82
C SER A 91 13.50 -3.47 20.72
N SER A 92 13.71 -4.38 21.67
CA SER A 92 12.70 -4.75 22.66
C SER A 92 12.27 -3.61 23.58
N THR A 93 13.11 -2.57 23.73
CA THR A 93 12.85 -1.40 24.58
C THR A 93 12.08 -0.28 23.86
N ASP A 94 11.84 -0.41 22.55
CA ASP A 94 11.03 0.54 21.79
C ASP A 94 9.54 0.38 22.13
N THR A 95 8.97 1.42 22.74
CA THR A 95 7.61 1.43 23.27
C THR A 95 6.59 1.89 22.23
N VAL A 96 5.54 1.13 21.97
CA VAL A 96 4.42 1.59 21.14
C VAL A 96 3.53 2.49 22.01
N VAL A 97 3.41 3.78 21.69
CA VAL A 97 2.64 4.75 22.49
C VAL A 97 1.43 5.30 21.74
N ASN A 98 1.51 5.36 20.42
CA ASN A 98 0.37 5.60 19.55
C ASN A 98 -0.22 4.28 19.09
N GLN A 99 -1.50 4.31 18.72
CA GLN A 99 -2.12 3.17 18.06
C GLN A 99 -1.40 2.87 16.74
N PRO A 100 -1.07 1.59 16.44
CA PRO A 100 -0.36 1.26 15.22
C PRO A 100 -1.19 1.53 13.96
N VAL A 101 -0.54 2.08 12.94
CA VAL A 101 -1.13 2.37 11.63
C VAL A 101 -0.61 1.37 10.61
N ILE A 102 -1.53 0.73 9.90
CA ILE A 102 -1.25 -0.22 8.84
C ILE A 102 -1.61 0.40 7.50
N PHE A 103 -0.66 0.40 6.58
CA PHE A 103 -0.83 0.92 5.23
C PHE A 103 -0.96 -0.23 4.21
N ILE A 104 -2.06 -0.26 3.47
CA ILE A 104 -2.35 -1.32 2.48
C ILE A 104 -2.53 -0.71 1.08
N HIS A 105 -1.51 -0.89 0.24
CA HIS A 105 -1.39 -0.25 -1.08
C HIS A 105 -2.40 -0.76 -2.13
N GLY A 106 -2.51 -0.02 -3.24
CA GLY A 106 -3.35 -0.35 -4.39
C GLY A 106 -2.79 -1.39 -5.34
N ASN A 107 -3.55 -1.73 -6.39
CA ASN A 107 -3.10 -2.70 -7.39
C ASN A 107 -1.78 -2.24 -8.03
N SER A 108 -0.81 -3.15 -8.15
CA SER A 108 0.51 -2.93 -8.74
C SER A 108 1.43 -1.88 -8.08
N ASP A 109 1.01 -1.25 -6.98
CA ASP A 109 1.86 -0.43 -6.10
C ASP A 109 2.63 -1.32 -5.09
N LYS A 110 3.31 -0.70 -4.13
CA LYS A 110 4.10 -1.38 -3.09
C LYS A 110 4.07 -0.65 -1.75
N ALA A 111 4.72 -1.22 -0.73
CA ALA A 111 4.77 -0.64 0.59
C ALA A 111 5.52 0.71 0.63
N VAL A 112 6.72 0.77 0.03
CA VAL A 112 7.58 1.96 -0.02
C VAL A 112 8.05 2.19 -1.45
N GLY A 113 7.82 3.39 -1.96
CA GLY A 113 8.27 3.83 -3.28
C GLY A 113 9.77 4.04 -3.35
N THR A 114 10.34 3.71 -4.51
CA THR A 114 11.79 3.77 -4.78
C THR A 114 12.08 4.46 -6.11
N GLY A 115 11.24 5.43 -6.49
CA GLY A 115 11.35 6.17 -7.75
C GLY A 115 10.74 5.49 -8.98
N THR A 116 10.11 4.32 -8.82
CA THR A 116 9.39 3.64 -9.93
C THR A 116 8.04 4.33 -10.18
N LEU A 117 7.79 4.76 -11.42
CA LEU A 117 6.53 5.39 -11.81
C LEU A 117 5.33 4.47 -11.53
N GLY A 118 4.27 5.03 -10.95
CA GLY A 118 3.07 4.28 -10.54
C GLY A 118 3.25 3.39 -9.30
N GLN A 119 4.43 3.43 -8.66
CA GLN A 119 4.74 2.67 -7.44
C GLN A 119 5.33 3.57 -6.36
N THR A 120 4.57 4.60 -6.02
CA THR A 120 4.92 5.62 -5.02
C THR A 120 4.95 5.09 -3.58
N GLY A 121 4.27 3.96 -3.32
CA GLY A 121 4.10 3.40 -1.99
C GLY A 121 3.54 4.40 -0.98
N TRP A 122 3.88 4.23 0.30
CA TRP A 122 3.34 5.04 1.39
C TRP A 122 4.29 6.13 1.88
N ASN A 123 5.28 6.53 1.08
CA ASN A 123 6.33 7.48 1.48
C ASN A 123 5.74 8.76 2.07
N ALA A 124 4.86 9.45 1.34
CA ALA A 124 4.25 10.69 1.80
C ALA A 124 3.48 10.54 3.12
N SER A 125 2.75 9.43 3.29
CA SER A 125 2.02 9.13 4.52
C SER A 125 2.98 8.81 5.68
N ILE A 126 3.96 7.94 5.46
CA ILE A 126 4.96 7.56 6.47
C ILE A 126 5.74 8.79 6.93
N GLU A 127 6.27 9.59 6.00
CA GLU A 127 6.99 10.83 6.27
C GLU A 127 6.13 11.84 7.05
N TYR A 128 4.86 12.01 6.66
CA TYR A 128 3.96 12.89 7.38
C TYR A 128 3.70 12.40 8.81
N PHE A 129 3.43 11.11 9.01
CA PHE A 129 3.21 10.56 10.35
C PHE A 129 4.46 10.70 11.24
N HIS A 130 5.66 10.46 10.70
CA HIS A 130 6.93 10.75 11.40
C HIS A 130 7.05 12.23 11.77
N SER A 131 6.70 13.15 10.87
CA SER A 131 6.69 14.59 11.16
C SER A 131 5.72 14.98 12.30
N LYS A 132 4.80 14.08 12.65
CA LYS A 132 3.84 14.22 13.74
C LYS A 132 4.18 13.36 14.97
N GLY A 133 5.38 12.79 15.01
CA GLY A 133 5.90 12.06 16.16
C GLY A 133 5.52 10.57 16.22
N TYR A 134 4.95 9.99 15.16
CA TYR A 134 4.86 8.54 15.08
C TYR A 134 6.25 7.94 14.91
N LYS A 135 6.43 6.73 15.43
CA LYS A 135 7.67 5.96 15.32
C LYS A 135 7.55 4.82 14.32
N THR A 136 8.67 4.27 13.89
CA THR A 136 8.73 3.06 13.03
C THR A 136 8.04 1.86 13.68
N SER A 137 8.04 1.79 15.01
CA SER A 137 7.31 0.81 15.82
C SER A 137 5.78 0.98 15.78
N GLU A 138 5.28 2.00 15.10
CA GLU A 138 3.86 2.37 15.08
C GLU A 138 3.32 2.47 13.64
N LEU A 139 4.16 2.27 12.62
CA LEU A 139 3.81 2.39 11.21
C LEU A 139 4.22 1.12 10.47
N TYR A 140 3.28 0.48 9.77
CA TYR A 140 3.48 -0.84 9.19
C TYR A 140 2.96 -0.91 7.76
N ALA A 141 3.75 -1.49 6.86
CA ALA A 141 3.32 -1.75 5.48
C ALA A 141 3.97 -3.02 4.95
N THR A 142 3.24 -3.77 4.12
CA THR A 142 3.78 -4.88 3.35
C THR A 142 3.19 -4.88 1.95
N THR A 143 3.98 -5.34 0.98
CA THR A 143 3.51 -5.46 -0.40
C THR A 143 2.75 -6.77 -0.57
N TRP A 144 1.44 -6.71 -0.81
CA TRP A 144 0.60 -7.91 -0.92
C TRP A 144 0.69 -8.57 -2.29
N GLY A 145 0.96 -7.81 -3.35
CA GLY A 145 1.00 -8.27 -4.74
C GLY A 145 2.40 -8.21 -5.37
N PRO A 146 2.53 -8.33 -6.70
CA PRO A 146 3.83 -8.39 -7.37
C PRO A 146 4.53 -7.03 -7.52
N ALA A 147 3.88 -5.90 -7.17
CA ALA A 147 4.37 -4.55 -7.45
C ALA A 147 4.81 -4.38 -8.92
N ASN A 148 3.93 -4.75 -9.86
CA ASN A 148 4.23 -4.69 -11.28
C ASN A 148 3.00 -4.20 -12.07
N ALA A 149 3.12 -3.04 -12.69
CA ALA A 149 2.03 -2.42 -13.47
C ALA A 149 1.59 -3.29 -14.66
N ALA A 150 2.49 -4.07 -15.28
CA ALA A 150 2.15 -5.00 -16.35
C ALA A 150 1.25 -6.15 -15.89
N MET A 151 1.20 -6.42 -14.58
CA MET A 151 0.40 -7.49 -13.98
C MET A 151 -0.94 -7.01 -13.43
N SER A 152 -1.29 -5.73 -13.55
CA SER A 152 -2.49 -5.13 -12.93
C SER A 152 -3.78 -5.87 -13.31
N ALA A 153 -3.94 -6.20 -14.60
CA ALA A 153 -5.13 -6.90 -15.10
C ALA A 153 -5.29 -8.32 -14.55
N TYR A 154 -4.19 -8.94 -14.11
CA TYR A 154 -4.14 -10.29 -13.56
C TYR A 154 -4.31 -10.33 -12.03
N GLN A 155 -4.26 -9.18 -11.35
CA GLN A 155 -4.48 -9.14 -9.91
C GLN A 155 -5.98 -9.11 -9.60
N TYR A 156 -6.40 -10.00 -8.71
CA TYR A 156 -7.76 -10.10 -8.20
C TYR A 156 -7.73 -10.40 -6.70
N HIS A 157 -8.89 -10.50 -6.05
CA HIS A 157 -9.00 -10.80 -4.62
C HIS A 157 -8.81 -12.29 -4.36
N SER A 158 -7.63 -12.79 -4.72
CA SER A 158 -7.25 -14.19 -4.54
C SER A 158 -7.19 -14.55 -3.06
N LYS A 159 -7.30 -15.85 -2.76
CA LYS A 159 -7.07 -16.41 -1.43
C LYS A 159 -5.74 -15.93 -0.86
N THR A 160 -4.68 -15.97 -1.66
CA THR A 160 -3.34 -15.52 -1.25
C THR A 160 -3.32 -14.05 -0.86
N ASN A 161 -3.91 -13.16 -1.66
CA ASN A 161 -3.89 -11.72 -1.41
C ASN A 161 -4.75 -11.35 -0.18
N VAL A 162 -5.95 -11.91 -0.08
CA VAL A 162 -6.85 -11.69 1.07
C VAL A 162 -6.22 -12.19 2.36
N MET A 163 -5.67 -13.42 2.35
CA MET A 163 -5.03 -14.00 3.53
C MET A 163 -3.75 -13.26 3.92
N LYS A 164 -2.96 -12.78 2.95
CA LYS A 164 -1.77 -11.96 3.23
C LYS A 164 -2.14 -10.68 3.97
N VAL A 165 -3.13 -9.92 3.48
CA VAL A 165 -3.61 -8.71 4.17
C VAL A 165 -4.17 -9.04 5.55
N ARG A 166 -5.02 -10.08 5.65
CA ARG A 166 -5.60 -10.54 6.92
C ARG A 166 -4.53 -10.86 7.96
N LYS A 167 -3.56 -11.68 7.60
CA LYS A 167 -2.52 -12.13 8.52
C LYS A 167 -1.52 -11.05 8.85
N PHE A 168 -1.33 -10.07 7.98
CA PHE A 168 -0.52 -8.90 8.31
C PHE A 168 -1.16 -8.06 9.41
N ILE A 169 -2.49 -7.83 9.34
CA ILE A 169 -3.22 -7.11 10.39
C ILE A 169 -3.12 -7.84 11.74
N GLU A 170 -3.35 -9.16 11.74
CA GLU A 170 -3.21 -9.99 12.95
C GLU A 170 -1.78 -9.97 13.50
N ALA A 171 -0.76 -10.05 12.63
CA ALA A 171 0.64 -10.00 13.03
C ALA A 171 1.00 -8.66 13.69
N VAL A 172 0.54 -7.53 13.15
CA VAL A 172 0.80 -6.21 13.73
C VAL A 172 0.12 -6.05 15.08
N LEU A 173 -1.14 -6.47 15.23
CA LEU A 173 -1.86 -6.48 16.52
C LEU A 173 -1.08 -7.27 17.57
N LEU A 174 -0.69 -8.50 17.26
CA LEU A 174 0.04 -9.38 18.17
C LEU A 174 1.45 -8.87 18.50
N TYR A 175 2.17 -8.36 17.50
CA TYR A 175 3.53 -7.87 17.66
C TYR A 175 3.60 -6.59 18.52
N THR A 176 2.64 -5.69 18.32
CA THR A 176 2.58 -4.41 19.05
C THR A 176 1.99 -4.58 20.43
N GLY A 177 1.10 -5.56 20.62
CA GLY A 177 0.28 -5.72 21.83
C GLY A 177 -0.90 -4.75 21.90
N ALA A 178 -1.17 -4.01 20.82
CA ALA A 178 -2.29 -3.07 20.76
C ALA A 178 -3.63 -3.80 20.67
N SER A 179 -4.66 -3.28 21.33
CA SER A 179 -6.03 -3.82 21.23
C SER A 179 -6.68 -3.51 19.88
N GLN A 180 -6.29 -2.41 19.24
CA GLN A 180 -6.80 -1.95 17.96
C GLN A 180 -5.66 -1.40 17.08
N VAL A 181 -5.91 -1.34 15.78
CA VAL A 181 -5.05 -0.67 14.78
C VAL A 181 -5.88 0.31 13.96
N ASP A 182 -5.19 1.28 13.37
CA ASP A 182 -5.73 2.12 12.31
C ASP A 182 -5.26 1.59 10.95
N ILE A 183 -6.13 1.63 9.95
CA ILE A 183 -5.81 1.15 8.62
C ILE A 183 -6.06 2.25 7.60
N VAL A 184 -5.00 2.60 6.86
CA VAL A 184 -5.08 3.49 5.70
C VAL A 184 -4.82 2.65 4.46
N THR A 185 -5.77 2.63 3.54
CA THR A 185 -5.71 1.72 2.40
C THR A 185 -6.18 2.37 1.11
N HIS A 186 -5.58 1.98 -0.02
CA HIS A 186 -5.74 2.65 -1.31
C HIS A 186 -6.21 1.69 -2.41
N SER A 187 -7.08 2.18 -3.30
CA SER A 187 -7.50 1.49 -4.53
C SER A 187 -8.03 0.07 -4.25
N MET A 188 -7.53 -0.94 -4.97
CA MET A 188 -7.85 -2.35 -4.73
C MET A 188 -7.50 -2.84 -3.31
N GLY A 189 -6.54 -2.19 -2.64
CA GLY A 189 -6.24 -2.43 -1.24
C GLY A 189 -7.46 -2.21 -0.35
N VAL A 190 -8.34 -1.25 -0.70
CA VAL A 190 -9.57 -0.96 0.06
C VAL A 190 -10.45 -2.21 0.12
N THR A 191 -10.78 -2.78 -1.03
CA THR A 191 -11.66 -3.96 -1.10
C THR A 191 -11.02 -5.22 -0.55
N LEU A 192 -9.69 -5.40 -0.73
CA LEU A 192 -8.92 -6.47 -0.07
C LEU A 192 -9.01 -6.38 1.45
N THR A 193 -8.72 -5.20 2.00
CA THR A 193 -8.71 -4.95 3.44
C THR A 193 -10.12 -5.09 4.02
N ARG A 194 -11.14 -4.61 3.31
CA ARG A 194 -12.54 -4.82 3.72
C ARG A 194 -12.87 -6.30 3.86
N LYS A 195 -12.47 -7.19 2.93
CA LYS A 195 -12.70 -8.63 3.12
C LYS A 195 -11.89 -9.21 4.27
N ALA A 196 -10.63 -8.78 4.43
CA ALA A 196 -9.80 -9.22 5.54
C ALA A 196 -10.44 -8.88 6.90
N ILE A 197 -11.09 -7.73 7.02
CA ILE A 197 -11.78 -7.31 8.25
C ILE A 197 -13.10 -8.04 8.43
N LEU A 198 -13.91 -8.13 7.36
CA LEU A 198 -15.19 -8.84 7.34
C LEU A 198 -15.03 -10.31 7.75
N GLY A 199 -13.95 -10.95 7.30
CA GLY A 199 -13.70 -12.36 7.54
C GLY A 199 -14.72 -13.26 6.83
N GLY A 200 -15.10 -14.34 7.50
CA GLY A 200 -16.06 -15.33 7.01
C GLY A 200 -15.49 -16.21 5.90
N TRP A 201 -16.39 -16.92 5.23
CA TRP A 201 -16.06 -17.73 4.06
C TRP A 201 -15.87 -16.86 2.81
N ALA A 202 -14.98 -17.32 1.92
CA ALA A 202 -14.71 -16.73 0.62
C ALA A 202 -14.43 -17.87 -0.37
N ASN A 203 -14.49 -17.57 -1.66
CA ASN A 203 -14.18 -18.54 -2.71
C ASN A 203 -13.06 -18.01 -3.62
N ASP A 204 -12.10 -18.88 -3.92
CA ASP A 204 -11.14 -18.69 -4.98
C ASP A 204 -11.02 -19.99 -5.79
N SER A 205 -11.89 -20.13 -6.79
CA SER A 205 -11.95 -21.32 -7.64
C SER A 205 -10.63 -21.63 -8.35
N ALA A 206 -9.80 -20.61 -8.61
CA ALA A 206 -8.46 -20.80 -9.19
C ALA A 206 -7.43 -21.31 -8.17
N ASN A 207 -7.76 -21.32 -6.87
CA ASN A 207 -6.89 -21.68 -5.77
C ASN A 207 -7.60 -22.61 -4.75
N GLY A 208 -8.22 -23.66 -5.27
CA GLY A 208 -8.80 -24.73 -4.45
C GLY A 208 -10.22 -24.48 -3.92
N GLY A 209 -10.89 -23.41 -4.35
CA GLY A 209 -12.30 -23.16 -4.05
C GLY A 209 -12.51 -22.42 -2.73
N ASP A 210 -13.44 -22.91 -1.91
CA ASP A 210 -13.84 -22.24 -0.67
C ASP A 210 -12.69 -22.22 0.36
N TYR A 211 -12.54 -21.10 1.04
CA TYR A 211 -11.59 -20.92 2.12
C TYR A 211 -12.15 -20.00 3.21
N TYR A 212 -11.68 -20.21 4.43
CA TYR A 212 -12.09 -19.42 5.58
C TYR A 212 -11.06 -18.33 5.87
N VAL A 213 -11.47 -17.07 5.84
CA VAL A 213 -10.61 -15.91 6.11
C VAL A 213 -10.31 -15.78 7.61
N GLY A 214 -11.24 -16.24 8.45
CA GLY A 214 -11.21 -16.05 9.91
C GLY A 214 -12.50 -15.39 10.39
N ALA A 215 -12.66 -15.27 11.72
CA ALA A 215 -13.76 -14.51 12.28
C ALA A 215 -13.61 -13.00 11.95
N PRO A 216 -14.71 -12.23 11.90
CA PRO A 216 -14.64 -10.78 11.73
C PRO A 216 -13.73 -10.12 12.78
N ILE A 217 -12.88 -9.18 12.38
CA ILE A 217 -11.96 -8.44 13.29
C ILE A 217 -12.34 -6.97 13.43
N LYS A 218 -13.60 -6.62 13.20
CA LYS A 218 -14.09 -5.24 13.34
C LYS A 218 -13.76 -4.62 14.70
N GLY A 219 -13.71 -5.41 15.77
CA GLY A 219 -13.38 -4.95 17.12
C GLY A 219 -11.90 -4.63 17.33
N SER A 220 -11.04 -5.02 16.40
CA SER A 220 -9.60 -4.75 16.41
C SER A 220 -9.19 -3.63 15.46
N VAL A 221 -10.15 -2.93 14.84
CA VAL A 221 -9.88 -1.78 13.97
C VAL A 221 -10.60 -0.57 14.55
N ASP A 222 -9.84 0.47 14.90
CA ASP A 222 -10.45 1.73 15.32
C ASP A 222 -10.82 2.57 14.11
N THR A 223 -9.84 3.07 13.37
CA THR A 223 -10.08 3.89 12.18
C THR A 223 -9.72 3.15 10.90
N PHE A 224 -10.66 3.13 9.95
CA PHE A 224 -10.44 2.70 8.57
C PHE A 224 -10.54 3.90 7.63
N VAL A 225 -9.49 4.17 6.85
CA VAL A 225 -9.46 5.21 5.81
C VAL A 225 -9.30 4.54 4.44
N GLY A 226 -10.38 4.52 3.66
CA GLY A 226 -10.38 4.00 2.29
C GLY A 226 -10.15 5.09 1.26
N ILE A 227 -9.05 5.03 0.52
CA ILE A 227 -8.66 6.03 -0.47
C ILE A 227 -8.91 5.48 -1.87
N ALA A 228 -9.75 6.14 -2.67
CA ALA A 228 -10.03 5.77 -4.07
C ALA A 228 -10.42 4.27 -4.24
N GLY A 229 -11.16 3.71 -3.30
CA GLY A 229 -11.62 2.32 -3.37
C GLY A 229 -12.67 2.10 -4.46
N ALA A 230 -12.79 0.87 -4.98
CA ALA A 230 -13.80 0.48 -5.95
C ALA A 230 -14.87 -0.42 -5.32
N ASN A 231 -15.57 0.06 -4.29
CA ASN A 231 -16.52 -0.72 -3.49
C ASN A 231 -17.81 -1.09 -4.24
N LEU A 232 -18.11 -0.42 -5.34
CA LEU A 232 -19.18 -0.77 -6.27
C LEU A 232 -18.65 -1.37 -7.58
N GLY A 233 -17.33 -1.56 -7.69
CA GLY A 233 -16.64 -2.01 -8.88
C GLY A 233 -16.00 -0.87 -9.68
N LEU A 234 -15.31 -1.25 -10.76
CA LEU A 234 -14.63 -0.32 -11.66
C LEU A 234 -15.42 -0.20 -12.96
N THR A 235 -15.63 1.03 -13.42
CA THR A 235 -16.31 1.27 -14.71
C THR A 235 -15.50 0.75 -15.90
N SER A 236 -14.16 0.73 -15.79
CA SER A 236 -13.27 0.16 -16.79
C SER A 236 -13.51 -1.33 -17.02
N CYS A 237 -14.10 -2.04 -16.05
CA CYS A 237 -14.49 -3.45 -16.20
C CYS A 237 -15.61 -3.69 -17.22
N TYR A 238 -16.37 -2.67 -17.62
CA TYR A 238 -17.30 -2.78 -18.75
C TYR A 238 -16.59 -2.97 -20.09
N GLN A 239 -15.37 -2.45 -20.21
CA GLN A 239 -14.59 -2.54 -21.45
C GLN A 239 -13.79 -3.84 -21.52
N THR A 240 -13.18 -4.25 -20.41
CA THR A 240 -12.33 -5.47 -20.34
C THR A 240 -13.13 -6.75 -20.10
N GLY A 241 -14.34 -6.63 -19.54
CA GLY A 241 -15.25 -7.74 -19.29
C GLY A 241 -14.86 -8.65 -18.11
N PRO A 242 -15.79 -9.55 -17.71
CA PRO A 242 -15.64 -10.39 -16.54
C PRO A 242 -14.63 -11.54 -16.69
N GLY A 243 -14.07 -11.74 -17.89
CA GLY A 243 -12.99 -12.70 -18.12
C GLY A 243 -11.61 -12.20 -17.70
N THR A 244 -11.44 -10.88 -17.56
CA THR A 244 -10.18 -10.30 -17.06
C THR A 244 -10.13 -10.48 -15.54
N PRO A 245 -9.09 -11.09 -14.95
CA PRO A 245 -9.08 -11.44 -13.53
C PRO A 245 -9.43 -10.29 -12.57
N THR A 246 -8.84 -9.10 -12.77
CA THR A 246 -9.15 -7.91 -11.95
C THR A 246 -10.61 -7.50 -12.00
N CYS A 247 -11.28 -7.82 -13.11
CA CYS A 247 -12.70 -7.57 -13.38
C CYS A 247 -13.55 -8.84 -13.27
N GLY A 248 -13.03 -9.92 -12.68
CA GLY A 248 -13.74 -11.20 -12.56
C GLY A 248 -15.10 -11.10 -11.88
N SER A 249 -16.06 -11.91 -12.34
CA SER A 249 -17.41 -12.00 -11.76
C SER A 249 -17.47 -12.72 -10.41
N THR A 250 -16.43 -13.46 -10.02
CA THR A 250 -16.37 -14.10 -8.70
C THR A 250 -15.65 -13.21 -7.70
N ASN A 251 -14.32 -13.11 -7.79
CA ASN A 251 -13.44 -12.40 -6.87
C ASN A 251 -12.70 -11.21 -7.50
N GLY A 252 -13.29 -10.60 -8.53
CA GLY A 252 -12.84 -9.34 -9.14
C GLY A 252 -13.75 -8.15 -8.83
N LEU A 253 -13.52 -7.05 -9.55
CA LEU A 253 -14.20 -5.75 -9.38
C LEU A 253 -15.30 -5.50 -10.42
N TYR A 254 -15.91 -6.56 -10.97
CA TYR A 254 -16.98 -6.38 -11.94
C TYR A 254 -18.18 -5.67 -11.30
N PRO A 255 -18.59 -4.49 -11.80
CA PRO A 255 -19.62 -3.70 -11.14
C PRO A 255 -21.02 -4.31 -11.28
N GLY A 256 -21.31 -5.06 -12.35
CA GLY A 256 -22.67 -5.53 -12.69
C GLY A 256 -23.44 -4.56 -13.60
N TYR A 257 -24.78 -4.54 -13.53
CA TYR A 257 -25.62 -3.53 -14.19
C TYR A 257 -26.83 -3.20 -13.33
N LEU A 258 -27.21 -1.91 -13.25
CA LEU A 258 -28.49 -1.51 -12.68
C LEU A 258 -29.60 -1.78 -13.71
N TYR A 259 -30.50 -2.70 -13.37
CA TYR A 259 -31.66 -3.05 -14.19
C TYR A 259 -32.92 -3.00 -13.32
N LEU A 260 -33.87 -2.12 -13.69
CA LEU A 260 -35.13 -1.94 -12.97
C LEU A 260 -34.97 -1.72 -11.44
N GLY A 261 -33.97 -0.92 -11.04
CA GLY A 261 -33.71 -0.62 -9.64
C GLY A 261 -32.92 -1.69 -8.87
N VAL A 262 -32.52 -2.79 -9.52
CA VAL A 262 -31.72 -3.86 -8.93
C VAL A 262 -30.39 -4.01 -9.65
N VAL A 263 -29.29 -4.17 -8.91
CA VAL A 263 -27.98 -4.45 -9.49
C VAL A 263 -27.86 -5.95 -9.76
N VAL A 264 -27.71 -6.33 -11.03
CA VAL A 264 -27.53 -7.71 -11.48
C VAL A 264 -26.11 -7.94 -11.99
N GLY A 265 -25.56 -9.15 -11.80
CA GLY A 265 -24.25 -9.52 -12.36
C GLY A 265 -23.03 -8.86 -11.71
N ARG A 266 -23.19 -8.12 -10.60
CA ARG A 266 -22.05 -7.64 -9.80
C ARG A 266 -21.26 -8.82 -9.25
N SER A 267 -19.94 -8.65 -9.12
CA SER A 267 -19.10 -9.76 -8.67
C SER A 267 -19.54 -10.30 -7.31
N ALA A 268 -19.41 -11.62 -7.11
CA ALA A 268 -19.79 -12.28 -5.87
C ALA A 268 -19.07 -11.66 -4.65
N TYR A 269 -17.81 -11.28 -4.83
CA TYR A 269 -17.00 -10.62 -3.82
C TYR A 269 -17.53 -9.22 -3.45
N LEU A 270 -17.91 -8.40 -4.43
CA LEU A 270 -18.50 -7.09 -4.14
C LEU A 270 -19.91 -7.22 -3.52
N ASN A 271 -20.66 -8.26 -3.87
CA ASN A 271 -21.93 -8.57 -3.17
C ASN A 271 -21.68 -8.92 -1.70
N ASP A 272 -20.68 -9.76 -1.41
CA ASP A 272 -20.31 -10.14 -0.04
C ASP A 272 -19.90 -8.92 0.80
N LEU A 273 -19.02 -8.05 0.27
CA LEU A 273 -18.61 -6.81 0.94
C LEU A 273 -19.76 -5.82 1.20
N ARG A 274 -20.89 -5.96 0.51
CA ARG A 274 -22.06 -5.09 0.67
C ARG A 274 -23.22 -5.77 1.41
N ALA A 275 -23.08 -7.05 1.77
CA ALA A 275 -24.11 -7.77 2.52
C ALA A 275 -24.28 -7.21 3.94
N SER A 276 -23.26 -6.51 4.45
CA SER A 276 -23.30 -5.78 5.72
C SER A 276 -22.60 -4.43 5.57
N SER A 277 -22.75 -3.57 6.58
CA SER A 277 -22.19 -2.22 6.61
C SER A 277 -21.53 -1.93 7.95
N GLY A 278 -20.55 -1.02 7.96
CA GLY A 278 -19.95 -0.52 9.19
C GLY A 278 -19.11 -1.55 9.95
N TYR A 279 -18.56 -2.55 9.26
CA TYR A 279 -17.72 -3.58 9.86
C TYR A 279 -16.23 -3.22 9.77
N GLU A 280 -15.86 -2.20 9.01
CA GLU A 280 -14.47 -1.86 8.72
C GLU A 280 -13.71 -1.30 9.93
N GLY A 281 -14.41 -0.75 10.92
CA GLY A 281 -13.84 -0.19 12.14
C GLY A 281 -14.84 0.70 12.88
N THR A 282 -14.44 1.27 14.01
CA THR A 282 -15.21 2.29 14.78
C THR A 282 -15.46 3.54 13.95
N TYR A 283 -14.42 4.06 13.30
CA TYR A 283 -14.45 5.20 12.39
C TYR A 283 -14.09 4.75 10.98
N ARG A 284 -14.81 5.27 9.98
CA ARG A 284 -14.81 4.72 8.62
C ARG A 284 -14.84 5.88 7.65
N TYR A 285 -13.69 6.31 7.18
CA TYR A 285 -13.57 7.44 6.28
C TYR A 285 -13.27 7.01 4.87
N THR A 286 -13.67 7.85 3.92
CA THR A 286 -13.22 7.74 2.54
C THR A 286 -12.54 9.01 2.07
N ILE A 287 -11.53 8.86 1.23
CA ILE A 287 -10.88 9.97 0.53
C ILE A 287 -10.92 9.63 -0.95
N TYR A 288 -11.54 10.46 -1.78
CA TYR A 288 -11.61 10.18 -3.22
C TYR A 288 -11.74 11.47 -4.02
N SER A 289 -11.59 11.31 -5.33
CA SER A 289 -11.70 12.42 -6.27
C SER A 289 -12.66 12.07 -7.40
N THR A 290 -13.47 13.04 -7.81
CA THR A 290 -14.26 12.90 -9.05
C THR A 290 -13.39 13.07 -10.30
N ALA A 291 -12.12 13.45 -10.16
CA ALA A 291 -11.12 13.51 -11.23
C ALA A 291 -10.25 12.24 -11.31
N ASP A 292 -10.61 11.17 -10.60
CA ASP A 292 -9.89 9.89 -10.61
C ASP A 292 -9.93 9.23 -12.01
N GLU A 293 -8.76 9.16 -12.64
CA GLU A 293 -8.56 8.67 -14.00
C GLU A 293 -8.62 7.14 -14.13
N VAL A 294 -8.44 6.40 -13.03
CA VAL A 294 -8.44 4.93 -13.02
C VAL A 294 -9.84 4.39 -12.78
N ILE A 295 -10.57 4.99 -11.84
CA ILE A 295 -11.98 4.68 -11.63
C ILE A 295 -12.81 5.23 -12.79
N GLY A 296 -12.46 6.42 -13.28
CA GLY A 296 -13.12 7.09 -14.41
C GLY A 296 -14.54 7.55 -14.12
N TYR A 297 -15.16 8.23 -15.11
CA TYR A 297 -16.58 8.62 -15.10
C TYR A 297 -17.06 9.30 -13.80
N GLY A 298 -16.23 10.19 -13.23
CA GLY A 298 -16.57 10.91 -12.01
C GLY A 298 -16.55 10.04 -10.74
N GLY A 299 -16.09 8.80 -10.82
CA GLY A 299 -16.16 7.85 -9.71
C GLY A 299 -17.52 7.16 -9.57
N ILE A 300 -18.41 7.28 -10.55
CA ILE A 300 -19.82 6.89 -10.42
C ILE A 300 -20.09 5.50 -11.00
N VAL A 301 -20.78 4.66 -10.21
CA VAL A 301 -21.34 3.37 -10.61
C VAL A 301 -22.81 3.34 -10.19
N TYR A 302 -23.74 3.23 -11.15
CA TYR A 302 -25.20 3.29 -10.95
C TYR A 302 -25.72 4.52 -10.20
N GLY A 303 -25.06 5.68 -10.37
CA GLY A 303 -25.45 6.93 -9.70
C GLY A 303 -24.84 7.10 -8.30
N GLU A 304 -24.01 6.16 -7.84
CA GLU A 304 -23.31 6.25 -6.55
C GLU A 304 -21.79 6.31 -6.74
N TYR A 305 -21.11 7.04 -5.85
CA TYR A 305 -19.64 7.05 -5.83
C TYR A 305 -19.09 5.69 -5.37
N THR A 306 -18.35 4.99 -6.22
CA THR A 306 -17.81 3.66 -5.93
C THR A 306 -16.82 3.65 -4.76
N SER A 307 -16.18 4.79 -4.47
CA SER A 307 -15.27 4.92 -3.33
C SER A 307 -15.95 4.97 -1.97
N ARG A 308 -17.25 5.27 -1.92
CA ARG A 308 -17.99 5.25 -0.65
C ARG A 308 -18.08 3.84 -0.09
N ILE A 309 -18.06 3.76 1.24
CA ILE A 309 -18.22 2.51 1.98
C ILE A 309 -19.58 2.57 2.72
N PRO A 310 -20.40 1.50 2.68
CA PRO A 310 -21.64 1.45 3.44
C PRO A 310 -21.42 1.69 4.94
N GLY A 311 -22.07 2.72 5.48
CA GLY A 311 -21.94 3.10 6.89
C GLY A 311 -20.70 3.93 7.24
N GLN A 312 -19.99 4.50 6.25
CA GLN A 312 -18.87 5.41 6.50
C GLN A 312 -19.27 6.57 7.44
N THR A 313 -18.37 6.94 8.35
CA THR A 313 -18.52 8.08 9.27
C THR A 313 -18.30 9.42 8.58
N GLY A 314 -17.58 9.43 7.46
CA GLY A 314 -17.23 10.67 6.79
C GLY A 314 -16.51 10.47 5.47
N GLU A 315 -16.38 11.55 4.71
CA GLU A 315 -15.59 11.57 3.47
C GLU A 315 -14.90 12.91 3.24
N LYS A 316 -13.74 12.86 2.59
CA LYS A 316 -13.09 14.01 1.97
C LYS A 316 -13.11 13.82 0.46
N VAL A 317 -13.78 14.73 -0.24
CA VAL A 317 -13.97 14.66 -1.69
C VAL A 317 -13.17 15.77 -2.38
N TYR A 318 -12.41 15.39 -3.39
CA TYR A 318 -11.74 16.29 -4.32
C TYR A 318 -12.41 16.22 -5.69
N SER A 319 -12.20 17.21 -6.55
CA SER A 319 -12.87 17.28 -7.85
C SER A 319 -11.99 17.68 -9.02
N GLY A 320 -10.68 17.85 -8.80
CA GLY A 320 -9.77 18.33 -9.84
C GLY A 320 -8.31 18.00 -9.59
N TYR A 321 -7.50 18.24 -10.62
CA TYR A 321 -6.05 18.13 -10.56
C TYR A 321 -5.47 18.99 -9.42
N PRO A 322 -4.47 18.52 -8.66
CA PRO A 322 -3.69 17.30 -8.89
C PRO A 322 -4.27 16.01 -8.30
N TYR A 323 -5.47 16.00 -7.71
CA TYR A 323 -6.03 14.84 -7.00
C TYR A 323 -6.60 13.78 -7.96
N GLY A 324 -5.74 13.06 -8.67
CA GLY A 324 -6.07 11.84 -9.42
C GLY A 324 -6.09 10.58 -8.55
N HIS A 325 -6.06 9.39 -9.16
CA HIS A 325 -6.15 8.11 -8.44
C HIS A 325 -5.05 7.92 -7.39
N PHE A 326 -3.80 8.14 -7.79
CA PHE A 326 -2.62 7.99 -6.93
C PHE A 326 -2.44 9.21 -6.01
N ASN A 327 -2.64 10.41 -6.53
CA ASN A 327 -2.49 11.64 -5.75
C ASN A 327 -3.57 11.82 -4.67
N SER A 328 -4.72 11.16 -4.80
CA SER A 328 -5.70 11.05 -3.71
C SER A 328 -5.11 10.35 -2.48
N LYS A 329 -4.06 9.53 -2.63
CA LYS A 329 -3.23 8.98 -1.56
C LYS A 329 -2.04 9.91 -1.25
N ASP A 330 -1.26 10.29 -2.26
CA ASP A 330 0.04 10.96 -2.02
C ASP A 330 -0.08 12.38 -1.47
N LEU A 331 -1.11 13.12 -1.88
CA LEU A 331 -1.28 14.53 -1.52
C LEU A 331 -2.20 14.73 -0.32
N THR A 332 -2.62 13.65 0.35
CA THR A 332 -3.64 13.71 1.40
C THR A 332 -3.14 13.13 2.73
N ALA A 333 -1.83 12.97 2.91
CA ALA A 333 -1.23 12.46 4.15
C ALA A 333 -1.70 13.23 5.40
N ALA A 334 -1.87 14.55 5.30
CA ALA A 334 -2.43 15.37 6.38
C ALA A 334 -3.88 15.01 6.72
N VAL A 335 -4.72 14.75 5.72
CA VAL A 335 -6.11 14.31 5.90
C VAL A 335 -6.17 12.93 6.52
N GLN A 336 -5.33 12.00 6.03
CA GLN A 336 -5.20 10.65 6.58
C GLN A 336 -4.85 10.71 8.07
N TYR A 337 -3.87 11.53 8.45
CA TYR A 337 -3.50 11.73 9.84
C TYR A 337 -4.63 12.32 10.68
N SER A 338 -5.35 13.35 10.20
CA SER A 338 -6.49 13.92 10.93
C SER A 338 -7.60 12.91 11.18
N MET A 339 -7.88 12.04 10.20
CA MET A 339 -8.85 10.96 10.34
C MET A 339 -8.41 9.90 11.34
N VAL A 340 -7.15 9.46 11.25
CA VAL A 340 -6.56 8.43 12.13
C VAL A 340 -6.41 8.93 13.55
N ARG A 341 -5.78 10.08 13.75
CA ARG A 341 -5.37 10.56 15.08
C ARG A 341 -6.48 11.27 15.83
N SER A 342 -7.37 11.96 15.12
CA SER A 342 -8.35 12.87 15.71
C SER A 342 -9.79 12.58 15.31
N HIS A 343 -10.03 11.61 14.41
CA HIS A 343 -11.35 11.22 13.93
C HIS A 343 -12.15 12.41 13.36
N VAL A 344 -11.45 13.33 12.68
CA VAL A 344 -12.06 14.50 12.03
C VAL A 344 -11.84 14.50 10.53
N ILE A 345 -12.75 15.18 9.83
CA ILE A 345 -12.64 15.48 8.40
C ILE A 345 -12.20 16.95 8.30
N PRO A 346 -10.94 17.23 7.95
CA PRO A 346 -10.43 18.59 7.82
C PRO A 346 -10.89 19.29 6.54
#